data_AF-X0RXT6-F1
#
_entry.id   AF-X0RXT6-F1
#
_cell.length_a   1.000
_cell.length_b   1.000
_cell.length_c   1.000
_cell.angle_alpha   90.00
_cell.angle_beta   90.00
_cell.angle_gamma   90.00
#
_symmetry.space_group_name_H-M   'P 1'
#
loop_
_entity.id
_entity.type
_entity.pdbx_description
1 polymer ?
#
loop_
_entity_poly.entity_id
_entity_poly.type
_entity_poly.pdbx_seq_one_letter_code
_entity_poly.pdbx_strand_id
1 'polypeptide(L)'
;MLSILSAFDNRRNSENVYANNLMEKILVKDNMNQAYKQVVRNKGKHGIDGMTVDELLPYLKENGDQLRKDILEGKYKPKSVRRAEISKSDRGVRLLGILNSNRQND
;
A
#
# COMPACT_ATOMS: atom_id res chain seq x y z
N MET A 1 -35.83 25.92 14.41
CA MET A 1 -34.99 24.91 15.10
C MET A 1 -34.80 23.61 14.28
N LEU A 2 -34.88 23.66 12.93
CA LEU A 2 -34.79 22.47 12.06
C LEU A 2 -33.62 22.50 11.05
N SER A 3 -32.89 23.62 10.95
CA SER A 3 -31.81 23.77 9.97
C SER A 3 -30.47 23.17 10.44
N ILE A 4 -30.24 23.12 11.75
CA ILE A 4 -28.97 22.65 12.33
C ILE A 4 -28.84 21.12 12.20
N LEU A 5 -29.92 20.36 12.40
CA LEU A 5 -29.91 18.89 12.30
C LEU A 5 -29.51 18.41 10.89
N SER A 6 -30.08 19.04 9.85
CA SER A 6 -29.79 18.71 8.45
C SER A 6 -28.32 18.93 8.05
N ALA A 7 -27.66 19.94 8.63
CA ALA A 7 -26.25 20.23 8.38
C ALA A 7 -25.30 19.23 9.09
N PHE A 8 -25.74 18.60 10.18
CA PHE A 8 -25.00 17.53 10.87
C PHE A 8 -25.18 16.17 10.18
N ASP A 9 -26.37 15.89 9.65
CA ASP A 9 -26.66 14.65 8.92
C ASP A 9 -25.91 14.59 7.58
N ASN A 10 -25.81 15.72 6.88
CA ASN A 10 -25.05 15.80 5.61
C ASN A 10 -23.54 15.61 5.81
N ARG A 11 -22.98 16.10 6.93
CA ARG A 11 -21.55 15.96 7.25
C ARG A 11 -21.17 14.49 7.47
N ARG A 12 -21.97 13.75 8.23
CA ARG A 12 -21.79 12.31 8.49
C ARG A 12 -22.02 11.45 7.25
N ASN A 13 -22.97 11.81 6.40
CA ASN A 13 -23.19 11.10 5.13
C ASN A 13 -22.03 11.29 4.14
N SER A 14 -21.40 12.48 4.08
CA SER A 14 -20.25 12.68 3.20
C SER A 14 -19.03 11.84 3.59
N GLU A 15 -18.73 11.71 4.89
CA GLU A 15 -17.63 10.85 5.39
C GLU A 15 -17.91 9.36 5.14
N ASN A 16 -19.19 8.96 5.26
CA ASN A 16 -19.63 7.59 5.03
C ASN A 16 -19.56 7.18 3.54
N VAL A 17 -19.87 8.10 2.62
CA VAL A 17 -19.76 7.87 1.15
C VAL A 17 -18.30 7.62 0.72
N TYR A 18 -17.31 8.21 1.39
CA TYR A 18 -15.89 7.94 1.13
C TYR A 18 -15.40 6.63 1.75
N ALA A 19 -15.95 6.23 2.90
CA ALA A 19 -15.62 4.96 3.56
C ALA A 19 -16.23 3.73 2.87
N ASN A 20 -17.39 3.90 2.21
CA ASN A 20 -18.04 2.83 1.47
C ASN A 20 -17.15 2.35 0.30
N ASN A 21 -16.81 1.07 0.34
CA ASN A 21 -16.01 0.34 -0.65
C ASN A 21 -14.61 0.93 -0.90
N LEU A 22 -13.98 1.53 0.12
CA LEU A 22 -12.63 2.10 -0.01
C LEU A 22 -11.61 1.03 -0.41
N MET A 23 -11.75 -0.21 0.08
CA MET A 23 -10.82 -1.30 -0.22
C MET A 23 -10.85 -1.67 -1.70
N GLU A 24 -12.05 -1.74 -2.27
CA GLU A 24 -12.30 -2.00 -3.68
C GLU A 24 -11.73 -0.87 -4.54
N LYS A 25 -11.90 0.38 -4.11
CA LYS A 25 -11.33 1.56 -4.77
C LYS A 25 -9.80 1.54 -4.75
N ILE A 26 -9.18 1.16 -3.62
CA ILE A 26 -7.73 1.00 -3.51
C ILE A 26 -7.22 -0.06 -4.50
N LEU A 27 -7.98 -1.14 -4.69
CA LEU A 27 -7.60 -2.28 -5.52
C LEU A 27 -8.06 -2.17 -6.99
N VAL A 28 -8.60 -1.01 -7.41
CA VAL A 28 -8.89 -0.76 -8.83
C VAL A 28 -7.60 -0.73 -9.65
N LYS A 29 -7.66 -1.32 -10.84
CA LYS A 29 -6.53 -1.48 -11.77
C LYS A 29 -5.75 -0.18 -12.00
N ASP A 30 -6.43 0.95 -12.19
CA ASP A 30 -5.77 2.23 -12.46
C ASP A 30 -4.99 2.74 -11.25
N ASN A 31 -5.57 2.64 -10.04
CA ASN A 31 -4.90 3.00 -8.80
C ASN A 31 -3.67 2.11 -8.55
N MET A 32 -3.82 0.79 -8.75
CA MET A 32 -2.72 -0.17 -8.61
C MET A 32 -1.59 0.09 -9.62
N ASN A 33 -1.91 0.46 -10.86
CA ASN A 33 -0.92 0.84 -11.86
C ASN A 33 -0.18 2.13 -11.49
N GLN A 34 -0.87 3.13 -10.94
CA GLN A 34 -0.25 4.34 -10.44
C GLN A 34 0.69 4.05 -9.25
N ALA A 35 0.24 3.21 -8.31
CA ALA A 35 1.05 2.76 -7.19
C ALA A 35 2.32 2.03 -7.64
N TYR A 36 2.20 1.09 -8.59
CA TYR A 36 3.33 0.39 -9.19
C TYR A 36 4.34 1.38 -9.83
N LYS A 37 3.88 2.31 -10.65
CA LYS A 37 4.76 3.33 -11.27
C LYS A 37 5.48 4.18 -10.23
N GLN A 38 4.81 4.52 -9.13
CA GLN A 38 5.43 5.29 -8.04
C GLN A 38 6.50 4.48 -7.31
N VAL A 39 6.25 3.19 -7.04
CA VAL A 39 7.25 2.27 -6.45
C VAL A 39 8.49 2.18 -7.34
N VAL A 40 8.28 2.01 -8.65
CA VAL A 40 9.37 1.97 -9.64
C VAL A 40 10.15 3.28 -9.65
N ARG A 41 9.46 4.43 -9.65
CA ARG A 41 10.08 5.75 -9.64
C ARG A 41 10.89 6.01 -8.36
N ASN A 42 10.41 5.52 -7.22
CA ASN A 42 11.09 5.70 -5.93
C ASN A 42 12.44 4.99 -5.88
N LYS A 43 12.68 3.97 -6.73
CA LYS A 43 13.95 3.22 -6.83
C LYS A 43 14.52 2.81 -5.46
N GLY A 44 13.63 2.50 -4.52
CA GLY A 44 14.00 2.14 -3.16
C GLY A 44 14.82 0.86 -3.14
N LYS A 45 15.61 0.66 -2.07
CA LYS A 45 16.25 -0.64 -1.83
C LYS A 45 15.19 -1.71 -1.59
N HIS A 46 15.49 -2.94 -1.97
CA HIS A 46 14.59 -4.09 -1.77
C HIS A 46 14.40 -4.43 -0.29
N GLY A 47 13.28 -5.07 0.03
CA GLY A 47 12.96 -5.55 1.37
C GLY A 47 13.81 -6.75 1.82
N ILE A 48 13.32 -7.48 2.82
CA ILE A 48 13.91 -8.74 3.31
C ILE A 48 13.81 -9.82 2.22
N ASP A 49 12.75 -9.78 1.42
CA ASP A 49 12.49 -10.70 0.32
C ASP A 49 13.48 -10.60 -0.85
N GLY A 50 14.32 -9.55 -0.88
CA GLY A 50 15.34 -9.36 -1.93
C GLY A 50 14.76 -8.96 -3.29
N MET A 51 13.44 -8.81 -3.41
CA MET A 51 12.77 -8.56 -4.68
C MET A 51 13.06 -7.16 -5.19
N THR A 52 13.65 -7.10 -6.37
CA THR A 52 13.94 -5.87 -7.09
C THR A 52 12.68 -5.30 -7.76
N VAL A 53 12.76 -4.03 -8.16
CA VAL A 53 11.68 -3.36 -8.89
C VAL A 53 11.39 -4.05 -10.24
N ASP A 54 12.42 -4.62 -10.87
CA ASP A 54 12.30 -5.31 -12.16
C ASP A 54 11.56 -6.65 -12.02
N GLU A 55 11.70 -7.31 -10.87
CA GLU A 55 11.02 -8.57 -10.54
C GLU A 55 9.58 -8.37 -10.05
N LEU A 56 9.23 -7.16 -9.60
CA LEU A 56 7.91 -6.85 -9.06
C LEU A 56 6.80 -7.00 -10.11
N LEU A 57 7.02 -6.56 -11.36
CA LEU A 57 5.98 -6.63 -12.39
C LEU A 57 5.65 -8.07 -12.81
N PRO A 58 6.63 -8.95 -13.10
CA PRO A 58 6.37 -10.38 -13.30
C PRO A 58 5.60 -11.00 -12.13
N TYR A 59 6.01 -10.72 -10.90
CA TYR A 59 5.34 -11.25 -9.71
C TYR A 59 3.87 -10.81 -9.62
N LEU A 60 3.59 -9.52 -9.84
CA LEU A 60 2.21 -9.01 -9.82
C LEU A 60 1.35 -9.56 -10.95
N LYS A 61 1.93 -9.91 -12.11
CA LYS A 61 1.17 -10.56 -13.20
C LYS A 61 0.77 -11.99 -12.84
N GLU A 62 1.63 -12.71 -12.14
CA GLU A 62 1.38 -14.10 -11.75
C GLU A 62 0.51 -14.22 -10.49
N ASN A 63 0.73 -13.34 -9.50
CA ASN A 63 0.16 -13.46 -8.15
C ASN A 63 -0.87 -12.37 -7.81
N GLY A 64 -1.02 -11.35 -8.67
CA GLY A 64 -1.79 -10.14 -8.35
C GLY A 64 -3.27 -10.39 -8.09
N ASP A 65 -3.90 -11.32 -8.82
CA ASP A 65 -5.31 -11.65 -8.64
C ASP A 65 -5.56 -12.34 -7.29
N GLN A 66 -4.69 -13.29 -6.92
CA GLN A 66 -4.76 -13.96 -5.61
C GLN A 66 -4.49 -12.96 -4.49
N LEU A 67 -3.49 -12.10 -4.64
CA LEU A 67 -3.17 -11.04 -3.68
C LEU A 67 -4.38 -10.11 -3.47
N ARG A 68 -5.04 -9.68 -4.55
CA ARG A 68 -6.25 -8.84 -4.48
C ARG A 68 -7.38 -9.55 -3.74
N LYS A 69 -7.59 -10.84 -4.01
CA LYS A 69 -8.60 -11.66 -3.32
C LYS A 69 -8.30 -11.77 -1.83
N ASP A 70 -7.07 -12.13 -1.46
CA ASP A 70 -6.66 -12.27 -0.06
C ASP A 70 -6.78 -10.95 0.71
N ILE A 71 -6.49 -9.82 0.06
CA ILE A 71 -6.65 -8.50 0.65
C ILE A 71 -8.14 -8.17 0.89
N LEU A 72 -9.02 -8.44 -0.08
CA LEU A 72 -10.47 -8.22 0.07
C LEU A 72 -11.09 -9.15 1.13
N GLU A 73 -10.60 -10.38 1.24
CA GLU A 73 -11.03 -11.36 2.25
C GLU A 73 -10.38 -11.13 3.62
N GLY A 74 -9.48 -10.14 3.76
CA GLY A 74 -8.76 -9.84 5.01
C GLY A 74 -7.73 -10.90 5.42
N LYS A 75 -7.33 -11.79 4.50
CA LYS A 75 -6.38 -12.89 4.72
C LYS A 75 -4.93 -12.49 4.45
N TYR A 76 -4.72 -11.40 3.72
CA TYR A 76 -3.37 -10.93 3.38
C TYR A 76 -2.58 -10.55 4.63
N LYS A 77 -1.38 -11.13 4.77
CA LYS A 77 -0.43 -10.82 5.85
C LYS A 77 0.81 -10.15 5.26
N PRO A 78 1.01 -8.84 5.47
CA PRO A 78 2.22 -8.16 5.04
C PRO A 78 3.47 -8.79 5.67
N LYS A 79 4.56 -8.89 4.89
CA LYS A 79 5.84 -9.43 5.37
C LYS A 79 6.60 -8.43 6.24
N SER A 80 7.43 -8.96 7.15
CA SER A 80 8.27 -8.19 8.09
C SER A 80 9.22 -7.19 7.40
N VAL A 81 9.37 -6.01 7.98
CA VAL A 81 10.11 -4.87 7.40
C VAL A 81 11.62 -5.05 7.51
N ARG A 82 12.39 -4.80 6.43
CA ARG A 82 13.86 -4.79 6.47
C ARG A 82 14.37 -3.52 7.14
N ARG A 83 15.31 -3.64 8.08
CA ARG A 83 16.02 -2.49 8.65
C ARG A 83 17.20 -2.11 7.76
N ALA A 84 17.27 -0.85 7.35
CA ALA A 84 18.42 -0.30 6.64
C ALA A 84 18.93 0.93 7.39
N GLU A 85 20.24 1.01 7.55
CA GLU A 85 20.90 2.19 8.12
C GLU A 85 21.29 3.15 7.00
N ILE A 86 20.95 4.42 7.15
CA ILE A 86 21.47 5.49 6.29
C ILE A 86 22.19 6.54 7.15
N SER A 87 23.39 6.92 6.73
CA SER A 87 24.12 8.02 7.34
C SER A 87 23.42 9.35 7.02
N LYS A 88 23.22 10.19 8.03
CA LYS A 88 22.78 11.57 7.86
C LYS A 88 23.98 12.48 7.60
N SER A 89 23.73 13.66 7.04
CA SER A 89 24.74 14.69 6.78
C SER A 89 25.39 15.26 8.05
N ASP A 90 24.76 15.08 9.22
CA ASP A 90 25.18 15.60 10.52
C ASP A 90 25.83 14.54 11.44
N ARG A 91 26.37 13.45 10.86
CA ARG A 91 27.06 12.32 11.53
C ARG A 91 26.16 11.36 12.32
N GLY A 92 24.83 11.53 12.32
CA GLY A 92 23.89 10.56 12.88
C GLY A 92 23.53 9.43 11.91
N VAL A 93 23.00 8.31 12.43
CA VAL A 93 22.38 7.25 11.62
C VAL A 93 20.86 7.39 11.67
N ARG A 94 20.17 7.19 10.54
CA ARG A 94 18.72 7.00 10.49
C ARG A 94 18.43 5.55 10.14
N LEU A 95 17.69 4.87 11.01
CA LEU A 95 17.12 3.55 10.73
C LEU A 95 15.88 3.72 9.86
N LEU A 96 15.88 3.11 8.69
CA LEU A 96 14.74 3.00 7.79
C LEU A 96 14.12 1.61 7.88
N GLY A 97 12.80 1.56 7.86
CA GLY A 97 12.05 0.35 7.56
C GLY A 97 11.74 0.29 6.07
N ILE A 98 12.29 -0.70 5.37
CA ILE A 98 12.00 -0.97 3.96
C ILE A 98 10.99 -2.11 3.89
N LEU A 99 9.81 -1.80 3.36
CA LEU A 99 8.73 -2.75 3.14
C LEU A 99 9.07 -3.69 1.96
N ASN A 100 8.52 -4.91 2.00
CA ASN A 100 8.74 -5.93 0.98
C ASN A 100 7.91 -5.68 -0.27
N SER A 101 8.35 -6.26 -1.40
CA SER A 101 7.66 -6.19 -2.69
C SER A 101 6.70 -7.38 -2.92
N ASN A 102 6.41 -8.16 -1.87
CA ASN A 102 5.36 -9.18 -1.74
C ASN A 102 5.67 -10.60 -2.24
N ARG A 103 6.90 -10.98 -2.57
CA ARG A 103 7.21 -12.39 -2.94
C ARG A 103 6.85 -13.34 -1.80
N GLN A 104 5.83 -14.21 -1.88
CA GLN A 104 5.67 -15.34 -0.93
C GLN A 104 6.82 -16.34 -1.18
N ASN A 105 7.45 -16.85 -0.12
CA ASN A 105 8.36 -17.98 -0.26
C ASN A 105 7.52 -19.20 0.12
N ASP A 106 7.53 -20.22 -0.73
CA ASP A 106 6.90 -21.52 -0.49
C ASP A 106 7.33 -22.13 0.85
#